data_AF-A0A813TWR6-F1
#
_entry.id   AF-A0A813TWR6-F1
#
_cell.length_a   1.000
_cell.length_b   1.000
_cell.length_c   1.000
_cell.angle_alpha   90.00
_cell.angle_beta   90.00
_cell.angle_gamma   90.00
#
_symmetry.space_group_name_H-M   'P 1'
#
loop_
_entity.id
_entity.type
_entity.pdbx_description
1 polymer ?
#
loop_
_entity_poly.entity_id
_entity_poly.type
_entity_poly.pdbx_seq_one_letter_code
_entity_poly.pdbx_strand_id
1 'polypeptide(L)'
;MWIYPTSLSNGNYYGLFTQYDTSSTDHSLQMMIRGVQLTLDFYGDGVTGTTSLTTYTWYHAAFVYDYPSKTQTVYLNGYQDGSHSSAGPYLGTNGSINIGMYHDGGIYNYFDGYIGQVSLTMAAKSADDILNDATLASWHSFDCEITYDSGPNKLQGKAIGVTLAPGKVNQGLNFSLSSSYYQVLIS
;
A
#
# COMPACT_ATOMS: atom_id res chain seq x y z
N MET A 1 -1.11 -1.40 0.74
CA MET A 1 -2.09 -2.46 1.06
C MET A 1 -2.20 -2.62 2.57
N TRP A 2 -3.33 -3.08 3.08
CA TRP A 2 -3.50 -3.38 4.51
C TRP A 2 -3.39 -4.89 4.75
N ILE A 3 -2.62 -5.29 5.75
CA ILE A 3 -2.44 -6.70 6.14
C ILE A 3 -2.75 -6.89 7.63
N TYR A 4 -3.33 -8.04 7.97
CA TYR A 4 -3.62 -8.46 9.33
C TYR A 4 -3.21 -9.93 9.49
N PRO A 5 -1.95 -10.23 9.81
CA PRO A 5 -1.50 -11.60 9.96
C PRO A 5 -2.11 -12.24 11.22
N THR A 6 -2.58 -13.48 11.12
CA THR A 6 -3.08 -14.27 12.26
C THR A 6 -2.11 -15.36 12.69
N SER A 7 -1.11 -15.68 11.85
CA SER A 7 0.00 -16.57 12.15
C SER A 7 1.30 -16.00 11.58
N LEU A 8 2.37 -16.01 12.37
CA LEU A 8 3.72 -15.66 11.94
C LEU A 8 4.73 -16.53 12.68
N SER A 9 5.81 -16.90 11.99
CA SER A 9 6.88 -17.70 12.57
C SER A 9 8.20 -17.37 11.91
N ASN A 10 9.26 -17.29 12.71
CA ASN A 10 10.61 -17.19 12.18
C ASN A 10 10.92 -18.38 11.27
N GLY A 11 11.58 -18.13 10.13
CA GLY A 11 11.98 -19.16 9.17
C GLY A 11 10.91 -19.56 8.13
N ASN A 12 9.75 -18.89 8.11
CA ASN A 12 8.72 -19.11 7.08
C ASN A 12 8.59 -17.89 6.14
N TYR A 13 7.91 -18.06 5.01
CA TYR A 13 7.70 -17.02 4.01
C TYR A 13 6.20 -16.86 3.74
N TYR A 14 5.63 -15.70 4.05
CA TYR A 14 4.20 -15.46 3.85
C TYR A 14 4.02 -14.51 2.67
N GLY A 15 3.67 -15.05 1.50
CA GLY A 15 3.51 -14.24 0.29
C GLY A 15 2.31 -13.31 0.39
N LEU A 16 2.52 -12.02 0.16
CA LEU A 16 1.46 -11.01 0.14
C LEU A 16 1.03 -10.69 -1.28
N PHE A 17 2.00 -10.45 -2.16
CA PHE A 17 1.84 -10.26 -3.59
C PHE A 17 3.08 -10.81 -4.27
N THR A 18 2.97 -11.96 -4.93
CA THR A 18 4.13 -12.65 -5.48
C THR A 18 3.89 -13.14 -6.89
N GLN A 19 4.96 -13.28 -7.65
CA GLN A 19 4.99 -14.01 -8.91
C GLN A 19 6.31 -14.80 -8.93
N TYR A 20 6.25 -16.01 -9.48
CA TYR A 20 7.43 -16.86 -9.65
C TYR A 20 7.60 -17.18 -11.14
N ASP A 21 8.78 -16.88 -11.68
CA ASP A 21 9.19 -17.28 -13.04
C ASP A 21 10.22 -18.42 -12.92
N THR A 22 11.37 -18.11 -12.32
CA THR A 22 12.51 -19.02 -12.15
C THR A 22 13.27 -18.71 -10.88
N SER A 23 14.15 -19.64 -10.49
CA SER A 23 15.09 -19.53 -9.38
C SER A 23 16.38 -18.78 -9.76
N SER A 24 16.30 -17.82 -10.70
CA SER A 24 17.42 -16.99 -11.14
C SER A 24 17.27 -15.59 -10.56
N THR A 25 18.40 -14.94 -10.25
CA THR A 25 18.38 -13.58 -9.71
C THR A 25 17.60 -12.63 -10.61
N ASP A 26 16.77 -11.79 -10.01
CA ASP A 26 15.89 -10.81 -10.65
C ASP A 26 14.62 -11.35 -11.36
N HIS A 27 14.39 -12.66 -11.40
CA HIS A 27 13.31 -13.24 -12.22
C HIS A 27 11.97 -13.47 -11.50
N SER A 28 11.88 -13.35 -10.17
CA SER A 28 10.64 -13.59 -9.44
C SER A 28 10.30 -12.46 -8.47
N LEU A 29 9.11 -11.89 -8.58
CA LEU A 29 8.67 -10.83 -7.69
C LEU A 29 8.14 -11.39 -6.36
N GLN A 30 8.74 -11.00 -5.25
CA GLN A 30 8.35 -11.45 -3.92
C GLN A 30 8.12 -10.25 -2.99
N MET A 31 6.85 -9.83 -2.87
CA MET A 31 6.41 -8.97 -1.77
C MET A 31 5.80 -9.86 -0.69
N MET A 32 6.46 -9.97 0.46
CA MET A 32 6.13 -10.99 1.46
C MET A 32 6.45 -10.54 2.88
N ILE A 33 6.06 -11.36 3.84
CA ILE A 33 6.66 -11.37 5.19
C ILE A 33 7.66 -12.52 5.24
N ARG A 34 8.96 -12.22 5.39
CA ARG A 34 10.03 -13.21 5.60
C ARG A 34 10.27 -13.33 7.10
N GLY A 35 9.95 -14.49 7.67
CA GLY A 35 9.89 -14.70 9.12
C GLY A 35 8.79 -13.84 9.74
N VAL A 36 9.19 -12.67 10.26
CA VAL A 36 8.31 -11.68 10.87
C VAL A 36 8.52 -10.27 10.32
N GLN A 37 9.30 -10.08 9.25
CA GLN A 37 9.61 -8.77 8.67
C GLN A 37 9.09 -8.68 7.24
N LEU A 38 8.70 -7.47 6.80
CA LEU A 38 8.33 -7.23 5.41
C LEU A 38 9.56 -7.32 4.50
N THR A 39 9.40 -7.90 3.31
CA THR A 39 10.46 -8.06 2.32
C THR A 39 9.94 -7.77 0.91
N LEU A 40 10.73 -6.99 0.15
CA LEU A 40 10.64 -6.88 -1.31
C LEU A 40 11.88 -7.53 -1.91
N ASP A 41 11.72 -8.53 -2.74
CA ASP A 41 12.82 -9.31 -3.32
C ASP A 41 12.48 -9.67 -4.77
N PHE A 42 13.44 -9.54 -5.67
CA PHE A 42 13.33 -9.97 -7.08
C PHE A 42 13.95 -11.35 -7.30
N TYR A 43 13.97 -12.20 -6.26
CA TYR A 43 14.75 -13.43 -6.18
C TYR A 43 16.24 -13.13 -6.01
N GLY A 44 16.74 -13.20 -4.78
CA GLY A 44 18.16 -13.04 -4.47
C GLY A 44 18.69 -11.61 -4.59
N ASP A 45 17.85 -10.65 -4.97
CA ASP A 45 18.12 -9.22 -4.99
C ASP A 45 16.93 -8.48 -4.34
N GLY A 46 17.10 -8.14 -3.07
CA GLY A 46 15.98 -7.70 -2.25
C GLY A 46 16.39 -6.95 -0.99
N VAL A 47 15.38 -6.41 -0.34
CA VAL A 47 15.47 -5.73 0.95
C VAL A 47 14.44 -6.28 1.91
N THR A 48 14.87 -6.54 3.14
CA THR A 48 14.01 -6.85 4.28
C THR A 48 14.00 -5.66 5.23
N GLY A 49 12.81 -5.27 5.66
CA GLY A 49 12.61 -4.23 6.66
C GLY A 49 13.13 -4.65 8.03
N THR A 50 13.26 -3.69 8.94
CA THR A 50 13.83 -3.94 10.28
C THR A 50 12.77 -4.30 11.32
N THR A 51 11.53 -3.89 11.10
CA THR A 51 10.46 -4.02 12.10
C THR A 51 9.89 -5.43 12.13
N SER A 52 9.92 -6.07 13.31
CA SER A 52 9.24 -7.34 13.55
C SER A 52 7.74 -7.13 13.73
N LEU A 53 6.94 -7.69 12.83
CA LEU A 53 5.49 -7.71 12.89
C LEU A 53 5.01 -8.68 13.96
N THR A 54 3.84 -8.38 14.51
CA THR A 54 3.11 -9.26 15.42
C THR A 54 1.78 -9.66 14.81
N THR A 55 1.27 -10.83 15.20
CA THR A 55 -0.06 -11.27 14.78
C THR A 55 -1.16 -10.39 15.37
N TYR A 56 -2.34 -10.41 14.76
CA TYR A 56 -3.55 -9.73 15.20
C TYR A 56 -3.45 -8.20 15.23
N THR A 57 -2.58 -7.63 14.38
CA THR A 57 -2.38 -6.19 14.24
C THR A 57 -2.51 -5.79 12.76
N TRP A 58 -3.23 -4.68 12.50
CA TRP A 58 -3.29 -4.11 11.15
C TRP A 58 -2.01 -3.34 10.83
N TYR A 59 -1.46 -3.60 9.65
CA TYR A 59 -0.32 -2.86 9.12
C TYR A 59 -0.63 -2.37 7.71
N HIS A 60 -0.22 -1.14 7.39
CA HIS A 60 -0.12 -0.71 6.00
C HIS A 60 1.25 -1.10 5.46
N ALA A 61 1.29 -2.04 4.51
CA ALA A 61 2.50 -2.45 3.82
C ALA A 61 2.54 -1.82 2.42
N ALA A 62 3.70 -1.26 2.06
CA ALA A 62 3.96 -0.80 0.70
C ALA A 62 5.39 -1.14 0.28
N PHE A 63 5.54 -1.42 -1.01
CA PHE A 63 6.79 -1.86 -1.62
C PHE A 63 7.00 -1.03 -2.87
N VAL A 64 8.14 -0.35 -2.96
CA VAL A 64 8.45 0.57 -4.06
C VAL A 64 9.76 0.14 -4.68
N TYR A 65 9.76 0.02 -6.00
CA TYR A 65 10.97 -0.05 -6.80
C TYR A 65 11.04 1.16 -7.72
N ASP A 66 12.04 2.01 -7.48
CA ASP A 66 12.35 3.16 -8.32
C ASP A 66 13.44 2.77 -9.33
N TYR A 67 13.04 2.46 -10.56
CA TYR A 67 13.93 1.97 -11.62
C TYR A 67 15.01 2.98 -12.03
N PRO A 68 14.72 4.30 -12.22
CA PRO A 68 15.75 5.30 -12.45
C PRO A 68 16.89 5.31 -11.43
N SER A 69 16.57 5.23 -10.13
CA SER A 69 17.57 5.24 -9.06
C SER A 69 18.07 3.84 -8.66
N LYS A 70 17.44 2.79 -9.18
CA LYS A 70 17.69 1.38 -8.82
C LYS A 70 17.53 1.14 -7.32
N THR A 71 16.47 1.70 -6.74
CA THR A 71 16.21 1.63 -5.30
C THR A 71 14.95 0.81 -5.01
N GLN A 72 15.10 -0.26 -4.24
CA GLN A 72 13.99 -0.97 -3.60
C GLN A 72 13.75 -0.39 -2.21
N THR A 73 12.50 -0.19 -1.83
CA THR A 73 12.13 0.33 -0.51
C THR A 73 10.90 -0.40 0.03
N VAL A 74 10.98 -0.84 1.28
CA VAL A 74 9.88 -1.39 2.05
C VAL A 74 9.38 -0.29 3.00
N TYR A 75 8.08 -0.06 2.99
CA TYR A 75 7.41 0.87 3.90
C TYR A 75 6.42 0.12 4.80
N LEU A 76 6.42 0.47 6.07
CA LEU A 76 5.50 -0.02 7.08
C LEU A 76 4.78 1.17 7.73
N ASN A 77 3.44 1.15 7.74
CA ASN A 77 2.60 2.19 8.31
C ASN A 77 2.93 3.61 7.79
N GLY A 78 3.30 3.71 6.52
CA GLY A 78 3.60 4.98 5.85
C GLY A 78 5.06 5.43 5.95
N TYR A 79 5.88 4.75 6.75
CA TYR A 79 7.29 5.11 6.96
C TYR A 79 8.21 4.07 6.35
N GLN A 80 9.37 4.50 5.86
CA GLN A 80 10.39 3.59 5.34
C GLN A 80 10.91 2.68 6.47
N ASP A 81 10.87 1.37 6.25
CA ASP A 81 11.36 0.33 7.18
C ASP A 81 12.63 -0.37 6.67
N GLY A 82 12.88 -0.32 5.36
CA GLY A 82 14.11 -0.83 4.75
C GLY A 82 14.33 -0.26 3.34
N SER A 83 15.59 -0.13 2.92
CA SER A 83 15.95 0.28 1.56
C SER A 83 17.20 -0.45 1.05
N HIS A 84 17.22 -0.75 -0.24
CA HIS A 84 18.36 -1.34 -0.95
C HIS A 84 18.59 -0.55 -2.24
N SER A 85 19.78 0.03 -2.37
CA SER A 85 20.26 0.72 -3.57
C SER A 85 21.01 -0.22 -4.49
N SER A 86 21.12 0.13 -5.77
CA SER A 86 21.82 -0.68 -6.79
C SER A 86 21.15 -2.04 -7.06
N ALA A 87 19.84 -2.13 -6.83
CA ALA A 87 19.05 -3.31 -7.15
C ALA A 87 18.93 -3.51 -8.68
N GLY A 88 19.04 -4.76 -9.10
CA GLY A 88 18.70 -5.23 -10.44
C GLY A 88 17.26 -4.87 -10.81
N PRO A 89 16.96 -4.73 -12.12
CA PRO A 89 15.59 -4.64 -12.56
C PRO A 89 14.92 -5.99 -12.47
N TYR A 90 13.64 -6.04 -12.10
CA TYR A 90 12.85 -7.25 -12.28
C TYR A 90 12.85 -7.70 -13.75
N LEU A 91 13.26 -8.95 -14.00
CA LEU A 91 13.43 -9.60 -15.30
C LEU A 91 12.41 -10.70 -15.59
N GLY A 92 11.49 -10.98 -14.66
CA GLY A 92 10.50 -12.04 -14.84
C GLY A 92 9.54 -11.77 -15.99
N THR A 93 9.25 -12.81 -16.77
CA THR A 93 8.43 -12.75 -18.00
C THR A 93 7.28 -13.76 -18.02
N ASN A 94 7.30 -14.77 -17.15
CA ASN A 94 6.25 -15.78 -17.03
C ASN A 94 5.69 -15.86 -15.60
N GLY A 95 4.67 -16.69 -15.40
CA GLY A 95 4.13 -16.97 -14.06
C GLY A 95 2.91 -16.13 -13.71
N SER A 96 2.10 -16.67 -12.79
CA SER A 96 0.90 -16.00 -12.29
C SER A 96 1.22 -15.14 -11.09
N ILE A 97 0.58 -13.98 -11.02
CA ILE A 97 0.56 -13.16 -9.80
C ILE A 97 -0.39 -13.82 -8.80
N ASN A 98 0.07 -13.99 -7.57
CA ASN A 98 -0.68 -14.55 -6.46
C ASN A 98 -0.75 -13.55 -5.31
N ILE A 99 -1.90 -13.51 -4.65
CA ILE A 99 -2.10 -12.76 -3.40
C ILE A 99 -2.32 -13.80 -2.31
N GLY A 100 -1.52 -13.73 -1.23
CA GLY A 100 -1.62 -14.67 -0.11
C GLY A 100 -0.85 -15.99 -0.27
N MET A 101 -0.09 -16.17 -1.36
CA MET A 101 0.77 -17.33 -1.56
C MET A 101 2.20 -16.88 -1.87
N TYR A 102 3.16 -17.55 -1.26
CA TYR A 102 4.56 -17.58 -1.67
C TYR A 102 4.82 -18.85 -2.47
N HIS A 103 5.50 -18.71 -3.59
CA HIS A 103 5.91 -19.82 -4.45
C HIS A 103 7.37 -19.62 -4.87
N ASP A 104 8.17 -20.67 -4.70
CA ASP A 104 9.56 -20.71 -5.15
C ASP A 104 9.91 -22.11 -5.67
N GLY A 105 9.59 -22.38 -6.93
CA GLY A 105 10.07 -23.57 -7.65
C GLY A 105 9.66 -24.92 -7.04
N GLY A 106 8.53 -24.96 -6.33
CA GLY A 106 8.05 -26.15 -5.61
C GLY A 106 7.92 -25.99 -4.10
N ILE A 107 8.44 -24.90 -3.53
CA ILE A 107 8.14 -24.49 -2.15
C ILE A 107 6.88 -23.62 -2.18
N TYR A 108 5.89 -23.97 -1.35
CA TYR A 108 4.64 -23.23 -1.21
C TYR A 108 4.39 -22.92 0.25
N ASN A 109 4.19 -21.65 0.54
CA ASN A 109 3.76 -21.17 1.85
C ASN A 109 2.63 -20.16 1.65
N TYR A 110 1.76 -20.03 2.65
CA TYR A 110 0.52 -19.26 2.52
C TYR A 110 0.42 -18.24 3.65
N PHE A 111 -0.12 -17.07 3.33
CA PHE A 111 -0.42 -16.05 4.32
C PHE A 111 -1.71 -16.40 5.06
N ASP A 112 -1.63 -16.54 6.39
CA ASP A 112 -2.79 -16.65 7.26
C ASP A 112 -3.16 -15.27 7.79
N GLY A 113 -4.32 -14.75 7.39
CA GLY A 113 -4.80 -13.44 7.84
C GLY A 113 -5.76 -12.75 6.87
N TYR A 114 -5.87 -11.43 7.01
CA TYR A 114 -6.65 -10.58 6.10
C TYR A 114 -5.75 -9.68 5.27
N ILE A 115 -6.07 -9.51 3.98
CA ILE A 115 -5.44 -8.54 3.08
C ILE A 115 -6.55 -7.65 2.50
N GLY A 116 -6.37 -6.34 2.56
CA GLY A 116 -7.31 -5.35 2.04
C GLY A 116 -6.62 -4.25 1.25
N GLN A 117 -7.39 -3.55 0.41
CA GLN A 117 -6.95 -2.39 -0.37
C GLN A 117 -5.63 -2.62 -1.11
N VAL A 118 -5.56 -3.68 -1.91
CA VAL A 118 -4.40 -3.97 -2.77
C VAL A 118 -4.44 -3.04 -3.97
N SER A 119 -3.32 -2.37 -4.25
CA SER A 119 -3.13 -1.49 -5.40
C SER A 119 -1.76 -1.72 -6.01
N LEU A 120 -1.67 -1.65 -7.34
CA LEU A 120 -0.43 -1.70 -8.10
C LEU A 120 -0.32 -0.43 -8.96
N THR A 121 0.83 0.22 -8.93
CA THR A 121 1.13 1.38 -9.76
C THR A 121 2.36 1.11 -10.62
N MET A 122 2.36 1.66 -11.84
CA MET A 122 3.49 1.56 -12.77
C MET A 122 4.57 2.62 -12.53
N ALA A 123 4.28 3.59 -11.65
CA ALA A 123 5.22 4.62 -11.22
C ALA A 123 5.58 4.40 -9.76
N ALA A 124 6.84 4.69 -9.42
CA ALA A 124 7.31 4.70 -8.05
C ALA A 124 6.60 5.84 -7.28
N LYS A 125 5.96 5.49 -6.17
CA LYS A 125 5.33 6.45 -5.27
C LYS A 125 6.37 7.09 -4.36
N SER A 126 6.19 8.37 -4.07
CA SER A 126 7.04 9.08 -3.10
C SER A 126 6.73 8.65 -1.66
N ALA A 127 7.63 8.96 -0.72
CA ALA A 127 7.39 8.70 0.70
C ALA A 127 6.12 9.42 1.20
N ASP A 128 5.84 10.63 0.73
CA ASP A 128 4.63 11.38 1.08
C ASP A 128 3.37 10.70 0.53
N ASP A 129 3.41 10.17 -0.69
CA ASP A 129 2.27 9.42 -1.24
C ASP A 129 2.00 8.14 -0.45
N ILE A 130 3.05 7.45 0.00
CA ILE A 130 2.93 6.24 0.81
C ILE A 130 2.43 6.56 2.22
N LEU A 131 2.88 7.66 2.82
CA LEU A 131 2.37 8.14 4.10
C LEU A 131 0.88 8.49 4.00
N ASN A 132 0.48 9.16 2.91
CA ASN A 132 -0.93 9.46 2.64
C ASN A 132 -1.77 8.19 2.50
N ASP A 133 -1.31 7.18 1.74
CA ASP A 133 -2.03 5.90 1.64
C ASP A 133 -2.26 5.24 3.00
N ALA A 134 -1.28 5.36 3.91
CA ALA A 134 -1.31 4.72 5.21
C ALA A 134 -2.15 5.48 6.25
N THR A 135 -2.31 6.79 6.11
CA THR A 135 -2.82 7.67 7.19
C THR A 135 -4.01 8.53 6.80
N LEU A 136 -4.31 8.71 5.51
CA LEU A 136 -5.40 9.56 5.07
C LEU A 136 -6.75 8.98 5.49
N ALA A 137 -7.37 9.62 6.48
CA ALA A 137 -8.67 9.19 7.01
C ALA A 137 -9.82 9.55 6.06
N SER A 138 -9.81 10.77 5.52
CA SER A 138 -10.84 11.29 4.60
C SER A 138 -10.26 12.42 3.76
N TRP A 139 -10.71 12.54 2.53
CA TRP A 139 -10.37 13.63 1.62
C TRP A 139 -11.60 14.10 0.87
N HIS A 140 -11.97 15.37 1.09
CA HIS A 140 -13.12 15.97 0.44
C HIS A 140 -12.63 17.02 -0.56
N SER A 141 -12.51 16.62 -1.84
CA SER A 141 -12.06 17.54 -2.89
C SER A 141 -13.11 18.57 -3.28
N PHE A 142 -14.40 18.26 -3.08
CA PHE A 142 -15.54 19.02 -3.60
C PHE A 142 -15.59 19.16 -5.13
N ASP A 143 -14.74 18.42 -5.84
CA ASP A 143 -14.66 18.41 -7.30
C ASP A 143 -15.67 17.46 -7.96
N CYS A 144 -16.43 16.74 -7.13
CA CYS A 144 -17.50 15.85 -7.55
C CYS A 144 -18.77 16.16 -6.74
N GLU A 145 -19.35 15.17 -6.08
CA GLU A 145 -20.45 15.40 -5.15
C GLU A 145 -19.92 16.08 -3.86
N ILE A 146 -20.62 17.12 -3.40
CA ILE A 146 -20.22 17.94 -2.23
C ILE A 146 -19.95 17.07 -1.00
N THR A 147 -20.77 16.05 -0.78
CA THR A 147 -20.71 15.18 0.40
C THR A 147 -19.76 14.01 0.23
N TYR A 148 -19.10 13.86 -0.92
CA TYR A 148 -18.29 12.70 -1.19
C TYR A 148 -16.91 12.77 -0.50
N ASP A 149 -16.53 11.67 0.16
CA ASP A 149 -15.15 11.38 0.54
C ASP A 149 -14.43 10.71 -0.64
N SER A 150 -13.58 11.49 -1.32
CA SER A 150 -12.68 11.00 -2.37
C SER A 150 -11.48 10.23 -1.80
N GLY A 151 -11.33 10.19 -0.48
CA GLY A 151 -10.37 9.36 0.25
C GLY A 151 -10.76 7.88 0.32
N PRO A 152 -9.94 7.07 1.01
CA PRO A 152 -10.05 5.62 0.99
C PRO A 152 -11.20 5.06 1.85
N ASN A 153 -11.66 5.79 2.88
CA ASN A 153 -12.54 5.22 3.92
C ASN A 153 -14.03 5.52 3.74
N LYS A 154 -14.40 6.33 2.74
CA LYS A 154 -15.81 6.64 2.42
C LYS A 154 -16.56 7.27 3.60
N LEU A 155 -15.87 8.12 4.36
CA LEU A 155 -16.46 8.91 5.45
C LEU A 155 -17.27 10.07 4.88
N GLN A 156 -18.45 9.77 4.35
CA GLN A 156 -19.28 10.75 3.65
C GLN A 156 -19.67 11.92 4.56
N GLY A 157 -19.72 13.11 3.98
CA GLY A 157 -20.10 14.32 4.68
C GLY A 157 -21.60 14.60 4.66
N LYS A 158 -21.99 15.62 5.43
CA LYS A 158 -23.29 16.28 5.33
C LYS A 158 -23.06 17.77 5.14
N ALA A 159 -23.76 18.35 4.18
CA ALA A 159 -23.63 19.74 3.78
C ALA A 159 -24.97 20.46 3.97
N ILE A 160 -24.99 21.57 4.70
CA ILE A 160 -26.18 22.40 4.92
C ILE A 160 -25.86 23.82 4.52
N GLY A 161 -26.71 24.43 3.69
CA GLY A 161 -26.62 25.84 3.31
C GLY A 161 -25.33 26.23 2.59
N VAL A 162 -24.65 25.29 1.93
CA VAL A 162 -23.45 25.52 1.13
C VAL A 162 -23.74 25.29 -0.36
N THR A 163 -23.01 25.99 -1.22
CA THR A 163 -23.01 25.75 -2.67
C THR A 163 -21.59 25.60 -3.18
N LEU A 164 -21.42 24.98 -4.35
CA LEU A 164 -20.12 24.97 -5.01
C LEU A 164 -19.75 26.38 -5.50
N ALA A 165 -18.47 26.69 -5.47
CA ALA A 165 -17.86 27.90 -6.01
C ALA A 165 -16.44 27.60 -6.50
N PRO A 166 -15.82 28.48 -7.31
CA PRO A 166 -14.42 28.32 -7.69
C PRO A 166 -13.51 28.25 -6.46
N GLY A 167 -12.73 27.18 -6.36
CA GLY A 167 -11.70 26.99 -5.34
C GLY A 167 -10.33 27.50 -5.82
N LYS A 168 -9.34 27.52 -4.91
CA LYS A 168 -7.93 27.75 -5.29
C LYS A 168 -7.44 26.66 -6.24
N VAL A 169 -7.92 25.43 -6.03
CA VAL A 169 -7.78 24.29 -6.94
C VAL A 169 -9.21 23.87 -7.27
N ASN A 170 -9.56 23.84 -8.55
CA ASN A 170 -10.87 23.41 -9.04
C ASN A 170 -12.07 24.04 -8.29
N GLN A 171 -12.84 23.24 -7.54
CA GLN A 171 -14.04 23.69 -6.81
C GLN A 171 -13.80 23.80 -5.29
N GLY A 172 -14.67 24.55 -4.63
CA GLY A 172 -14.73 24.68 -3.18
C GLY A 172 -16.15 24.96 -2.72
N LEU A 173 -16.34 25.08 -1.40
CA LEU A 173 -17.63 25.39 -0.81
C LEU A 173 -17.75 26.88 -0.49
N ASN A 174 -18.88 27.46 -0.88
CA ASN A 174 -19.31 28.80 -0.48
C ASN A 174 -20.25 28.72 0.72
N PHE A 175 -19.95 29.51 1.76
CA PHE A 175 -20.69 29.61 3.01
C PHE A 175 -21.32 31.00 3.11
N SER A 176 -22.50 31.18 2.52
CA SER A 176 -23.13 32.51 2.36
C SER A 176 -24.48 32.66 3.07
N LEU A 177 -24.99 31.60 3.71
CA LEU A 177 -26.27 31.60 4.41
C LEU A 177 -26.09 31.66 5.94
N SER A 178 -27.12 32.13 6.64
CA SER A 178 -27.16 32.23 8.12
C SER A 178 -26.96 30.89 8.83
N SER A 179 -27.23 29.77 8.15
CA SER A 179 -26.87 28.42 8.59
C SER A 179 -26.19 27.70 7.42
N SER A 180 -24.87 27.86 7.33
CA SER A 180 -24.03 27.21 6.33
C SER A 180 -22.89 26.44 7.00
N TYR A 181 -22.85 25.12 6.82
CA TYR A 181 -21.80 24.25 7.39
C TYR A 181 -21.63 22.94 6.60
N TYR A 182 -20.44 22.36 6.74
CA TYR A 182 -20.11 21.01 6.30
C TYR A 182 -19.63 20.20 7.50
N GLN A 183 -20.07 18.96 7.63
CA GLN A 183 -19.60 18.06 8.68
C GLN A 183 -19.18 16.73 8.08
N VAL A 184 -18.05 16.19 8.54
CA VAL A 184 -17.64 14.81 8.25
C VAL A 184 -18.37 13.90 9.23
N LEU A 185 -19.02 12.86 8.73
CA LEU A 185 -19.69 11.88 9.57
C LEU A 185 -18.70 10.78 9.96
N ILE A 186 -18.42 10.66 11.24
CA ILE A 186 -17.61 9.57 11.80
C ILE A 186 -18.61 8.58 12.43
N SER A 187 -18.66 7.35 11.92
CA SER A 187 -19.50 6.27 12.46
C SER A 187 -18.82 5.53 13.60
#